data_AF-A0AAU9H607-F1
#
_entry.id   AF-A0AAU9H607-F1
#
_cell.length_a   1.000
_cell.length_b   1.000
_cell.length_c   1.000
_cell.angle_alpha   90.00
_cell.angle_beta   90.00
_cell.angle_gamma   90.00
#
_symmetry.space_group_name_H-M   'P 1'
#
loop_
_entity.id
_entity.type
_entity.pdbx_description
1 polymer ?
#
loop_
_entity_poly.entity_id
_entity_poly.type
_entity_poly.pdbx_seq_one_letter_code
_entity_poly.pdbx_strand_id
1 'polypeptide(L)'
;MSSDTNIRKVASLYEAAFPVEERLSLRQLSWNSLKNGQSFLAYFYQEVFIGFTYTICTNNLVYLLFLAVEESKQSQGYGSQILAQVGKKQEDDHVCLRLSLWMKRMLLTVLND
;
A
#
# COMPACT_ATOMS: atom_id res chain seq x y z
N MET A 1 11.70 0.86 14.96
CA MET A 1 11.67 -0.39 14.17
C MET A 1 12.18 -0.07 12.75
N SER A 2 13.06 -0.86 12.13
CA SER A 2 13.69 -0.49 10.84
C SER A 2 12.70 -0.57 9.66
N SER A 3 12.85 0.32 8.67
CA SER A 3 12.03 0.37 7.45
C SER A 3 12.03 -0.95 6.67
N ASP A 4 13.13 -1.68 6.68
CA ASP A 4 13.30 -2.94 5.93
C ASP A 4 12.39 -4.06 6.45
N THR A 5 12.12 -4.09 7.76
CA THR A 5 11.24 -5.07 8.37
C THR A 5 9.79 -4.87 7.94
N ASN A 6 9.36 -3.62 7.77
CA ASN A 6 8.01 -3.30 7.35
C ASN A 6 7.77 -3.67 5.88
N ILE A 7 8.77 -3.47 5.01
CA ILE A 7 8.70 -3.86 3.60
C ILE A 7 8.50 -5.38 3.47
N ARG A 8 9.24 -6.18 4.26
CA ARG A 8 9.11 -7.65 4.25
C ARG A 8 7.73 -8.11 4.72
N LYS A 9 7.17 -7.49 5.76
CA LYS A 9 5.82 -7.79 6.26
C LYS A 9 4.76 -7.51 5.21
N VAL A 10 4.84 -6.36 4.55
CA VAL A 10 3.94 -5.99 3.45
C VAL A 10 4.03 -6.99 2.30
N ALA A 11 5.24 -7.33 1.85
CA ALA A 11 5.43 -8.28 0.75
C ALA A 11 4.87 -9.66 1.10
N SER A 12 5.14 -10.14 2.32
CA SER A 12 4.63 -11.44 2.80
C SER A 12 3.09 -11.45 2.86
N LEU A 13 2.48 -10.38 3.38
CA LEU A 13 1.01 -10.27 3.43
C LEU A 13 0.40 -10.16 2.03
N TYR A 14 1.04 -9.43 1.11
CA TYR A 14 0.57 -9.34 -0.28
C TYR A 14 0.60 -10.70 -0.98
N GLU A 15 1.67 -11.46 -0.79
CA GLU A 15 1.77 -12.82 -1.34
C GLU A 15 0.80 -13.79 -0.68
N ALA A 16 0.55 -13.67 0.63
CA ALA A 16 -0.40 -14.53 1.31
C ALA A 16 -1.86 -14.23 0.91
N ALA A 17 -2.22 -12.94 0.76
CA ALA A 17 -3.60 -12.51 0.58
C ALA A 17 -4.11 -12.63 -0.86
N PHE A 18 -3.23 -12.60 -1.86
CA PHE A 18 -3.58 -12.65 -3.28
C PHE A 18 -2.81 -13.78 -3.95
N PRO A 19 -3.41 -14.71 -4.71
CA PRO A 19 -2.69 -15.71 -5.50
C PRO A 19 -1.95 -15.08 -6.69
N VAL A 20 -1.01 -15.81 -7.32
CA VAL A 20 -0.12 -15.26 -8.37
C VAL A 20 -0.88 -14.64 -9.53
N GLU A 21 -2.04 -15.20 -9.87
CA GLU A 21 -2.91 -14.80 -10.96
C GLU A 21 -3.59 -13.44 -10.70
N GLU A 22 -3.71 -13.04 -9.43
CA GLU A 22 -4.31 -11.76 -9.00
C GLU A 22 -3.25 -10.68 -8.74
N ARG A 23 -1.95 -11.06 -8.72
CA ARG A 23 -0.86 -10.17 -8.37
C ARG A 23 -0.34 -9.39 -9.58
N LEU A 24 -0.10 -8.10 -9.35
CA LEU A 24 1.00 -7.41 -10.03
C LEU A 24 2.34 -7.84 -9.43
N SER A 25 3.38 -7.97 -10.24
CA SER A 25 4.71 -8.25 -9.69
C SER A 25 5.17 -7.12 -8.76
N LEU A 26 5.97 -7.41 -7.74
CA LEU A 26 6.50 -6.38 -6.84
C LEU A 26 7.30 -5.30 -7.61
N ARG A 27 7.94 -5.70 -8.73
CA ARG A 27 8.63 -4.80 -9.66
C ARG A 27 7.64 -3.82 -10.32
N GLN A 28 6.50 -4.33 -10.80
CA GLN A 28 5.44 -3.52 -11.39
C GLN A 28 4.79 -2.59 -10.36
N LEU A 29 4.50 -3.07 -9.14
CA LEU A 29 3.97 -2.23 -8.06
C LEU A 29 4.93 -1.09 -7.72
N SER A 30 6.21 -1.41 -7.59
CA SER A 30 7.28 -0.43 -7.35
C SER A 30 7.35 0.60 -8.48
N TRP A 31 7.34 0.17 -9.74
CA TRP A 31 7.33 1.10 -10.87
C TRP A 31 6.07 1.97 -10.91
N ASN A 32 4.91 1.37 -10.67
CA ASN A 32 3.64 2.09 -10.69
C ASN A 32 3.56 3.13 -9.57
N SER A 33 4.07 2.83 -8.38
CA SER A 33 4.11 3.77 -7.26
C SER A 33 4.94 5.05 -7.53
N LEU A 34 5.75 5.06 -8.60
CA LEU A 34 6.44 6.26 -9.07
C LEU A 34 5.52 7.22 -9.82
N LYS A 35 4.45 6.71 -10.44
CA LYS A 35 3.47 7.46 -11.24
C LYS A 35 2.57 8.31 -10.33
N ASN A 36 2.06 9.41 -10.88
CA ASN A 36 1.10 10.26 -10.17
C ASN A 36 -0.21 9.50 -9.93
N GLY A 37 -0.86 9.78 -8.80
CA GLY A 37 -2.12 9.14 -8.42
C GLY A 37 -1.98 7.74 -7.83
N GLN A 38 -0.80 7.13 -7.81
CA GLN A 38 -0.62 5.80 -7.22
C GLN A 38 -0.25 5.94 -5.73
N SER A 39 -0.92 5.19 -4.84
CA SER A 39 -0.56 5.16 -3.42
C SER A 39 -0.58 3.76 -2.85
N PHE A 40 0.56 3.40 -2.26
CA PHE A 40 0.77 2.17 -1.51
C PHE A 40 0.96 2.53 -0.04
N LEU A 41 0.07 2.07 0.83
CA LEU A 41 0.03 2.46 2.25
C LEU A 41 0.05 1.25 3.16
N ALA A 42 0.90 1.28 4.17
CA ALA A 42 0.88 0.35 5.28
C ALA A 42 0.21 1.00 6.50
N TYR A 43 -0.65 0.26 7.18
CA TYR A 43 -1.39 0.70 8.36
C TYR A 43 -0.82 0.05 9.61
N PHE A 44 -0.70 0.82 10.67
CA PHE A 44 -0.17 0.39 11.95
C PHE A 44 -1.08 0.86 13.09
N TYR A 45 -1.14 0.06 14.16
CA TYR A 45 -1.75 0.43 15.43
C TYR A 45 -0.74 0.16 16.55
N GLN A 46 -0.35 1.20 17.29
CA GLN A 46 0.67 1.10 18.35
C GLN A 46 1.94 0.36 17.88
N GLU A 47 2.50 0.78 16.74
CA GLU A 47 3.67 0.15 16.08
C GLU A 47 3.46 -1.29 15.55
N VAL A 48 2.27 -1.88 15.75
CA VAL A 48 1.92 -3.20 15.22
C VAL A 48 1.39 -3.04 13.80
N PHE A 49 1.96 -3.79 12.86
CA PHE A 49 1.49 -3.84 11.48
C PHE A 49 0.08 -4.45 11.42
N ILE A 50 -0.84 -3.76 10.76
CA ILE A 50 -2.25 -4.15 10.63
C ILE A 50 -2.58 -4.63 9.22
N GLY A 51 -1.99 -4.02 8.21
CA GLY A 51 -2.33 -4.34 6.82
C GLY A 51 -1.85 -3.27 5.85
N PHE A 52 -2.27 -3.38 4.60
CA PHE A 52 -1.92 -2.40 3.58
C PHE A 52 -3.05 -2.18 2.57
N THR A 53 -2.94 -1.08 1.83
CA THR A 53 -3.74 -0.81 0.64
C THR A 53 -2.87 -0.38 -0.54
N TYR A 54 -3.30 -0.73 -1.74
CA TYR A 54 -2.80 -0.15 -2.98
C TYR A 54 -3.97 0.49 -3.74
N THR A 55 -3.82 1.76 -4.08
CA THR A 55 -4.88 2.60 -4.65
C THR A 55 -4.38 3.39 -5.85
N ILE A 56 -5.27 3.60 -6.82
CA ILE A 56 -5.12 4.61 -7.88
C ILE A 56 -6.11 5.72 -7.59
N CYS A 57 -5.61 6.88 -7.18
CA CYS A 57 -6.33 8.13 -7.07
C CYS A 57 -6.38 8.85 -8.42
N THR A 58 -7.56 9.29 -8.81
CA THR A 58 -7.78 10.35 -9.80
C THR A 58 -8.33 11.59 -9.08
N ASN A 59 -8.68 12.63 -9.83
CA ASN A 59 -9.24 13.84 -9.24
C ASN A 59 -10.58 13.59 -8.53
N ASN A 60 -11.33 12.57 -8.92
CA ASN A 60 -12.72 12.38 -8.47
C ASN A 60 -13.02 10.95 -8.01
N LEU A 61 -12.05 10.02 -8.09
CA LEU A 61 -12.24 8.61 -7.78
C LEU A 61 -10.99 8.03 -7.13
N VAL A 62 -11.18 7.09 -6.20
CA VAL A 62 -10.11 6.22 -5.70
C VAL A 62 -10.47 4.80 -6.06
N TYR A 63 -9.64 4.19 -6.91
CA TYR A 63 -9.70 2.77 -7.19
C TYR A 63 -8.88 2.04 -6.14
N LEU A 64 -9.53 1.24 -5.30
CA LEU A 64 -8.86 0.35 -4.34
C LEU A 64 -8.59 -0.98 -5.02
N LEU A 65 -7.34 -1.19 -5.43
CA LEU A 65 -6.93 -2.39 -6.17
C LEU A 65 -6.61 -3.53 -5.22
N PHE A 66 -5.90 -3.22 -4.12
CA PHE A 66 -5.56 -4.21 -3.10
C PHE A 66 -5.88 -3.66 -1.72
N LEU A 67 -6.52 -4.50 -0.90
CA LEU A 67 -6.68 -4.32 0.54
C LEU A 67 -6.42 -5.67 1.19
N ALA A 68 -5.44 -5.70 2.10
CA ALA A 68 -5.19 -6.87 2.93
C ALA A 68 -4.98 -6.44 4.38
N VAL A 69 -5.59 -7.21 5.29
CA VAL A 69 -5.41 -7.09 6.74
C VAL A 69 -4.70 -8.34 7.22
N GLU A 70 -3.68 -8.16 8.06
CA GLU A 70 -2.98 -9.26 8.73
C GLU A 70 -3.97 -10.25 9.32
N GLU A 71 -3.76 -11.55 9.10
CA GLU A 71 -4.70 -12.61 9.51
C GLU A 71 -5.04 -12.50 11.01
N SER A 72 -4.02 -12.27 11.84
CA SER A 72 -4.16 -12.07 13.28
C SER A 72 -4.96 -10.81 13.70
N LYS A 73 -5.27 -9.93 12.74
CA LYS A 73 -6.00 -8.67 12.90
C LYS A 73 -7.34 -8.67 12.16
N GLN A 74 -7.66 -9.73 11.41
CA GLN A 74 -8.95 -9.84 10.75
C GLN A 74 -10.08 -10.00 11.78
N SER A 75 -11.31 -9.71 11.36
CA SER A 75 -12.53 -9.76 12.20
C SER A 75 -12.52 -8.85 13.44
N GLN A 76 -11.61 -7.88 13.50
CA GLN A 76 -11.52 -6.86 14.57
C GLN A 76 -11.93 -5.46 14.10
N GLY A 77 -12.47 -5.33 12.89
CA GLY A 77 -12.97 -4.06 12.33
C GLY A 77 -11.92 -3.20 11.61
N TYR A 78 -10.64 -3.59 11.60
CA TYR A 78 -9.58 -2.83 10.93
C TYR A 78 -9.80 -2.65 9.44
N GLY A 79 -10.35 -3.65 8.73
CA GLY A 79 -10.68 -3.52 7.30
C GLY A 79 -11.65 -2.36 7.03
N SER A 80 -12.75 -2.30 7.80
CA SER A 80 -13.73 -1.22 7.69
C SER A 80 -13.16 0.15 8.06
N GLN A 81 -12.28 0.20 9.07
CA GLN A 81 -11.59 1.44 9.45
C GLN A 81 -10.66 1.94 8.33
N ILE A 82 -9.89 1.03 7.72
CA ILE A 82 -9.04 1.34 6.56
C ILE A 82 -9.88 1.86 5.41
N LEU A 83 -10.99 1.18 5.08
CA LEU A 83 -11.90 1.63 4.02
C LEU A 83 -12.49 3.02 4.29
N ALA A 84 -12.88 3.30 5.54
CA ALA A 84 -13.36 4.63 5.93
C ALA A 84 -12.27 5.70 5.76
N GLN A 85 -11.01 5.39 6.06
CA GLN A 85 -9.88 6.30 5.84
C GLN A 85 -9.61 6.53 4.34
N VAL A 86 -9.69 5.48 3.52
CA VAL A 86 -9.57 5.58 2.06
C VAL A 86 -10.69 6.47 1.48
N GLY A 87 -11.92 6.32 1.97
CA GLY A 87 -13.07 7.15 1.58
C GLY A 87 -12.90 8.62 1.96
N LYS A 88 -12.48 8.93 3.19
CA LYS A 88 -12.25 10.32 3.63
C LYS A 88 -11.17 11.05 2.83
N LYS A 89 -10.16 10.35 2.32
CA LYS A 89 -9.14 10.96 1.44
C LYS A 89 -9.70 11.50 0.14
N GLN A 90 -10.85 11.00 -0.35
CA GLN A 90 -11.54 11.62 -1.49
C GLN A 90 -12.11 12.99 -1.15
N GLU A 91 -12.53 13.19 0.11
CA GLU A 91 -13.22 14.41 0.55
C GLU A 91 -12.26 15.54 0.93
N ASP A 92 -11.03 15.21 1.37
CA ASP A 92 -10.14 16.18 2.01
C ASP A 92 -9.10 16.81 1.07
N ASP A 93 -8.46 16.06 0.16
CA ASP A 93 -7.65 16.64 -0.92
C ASP A 93 -7.02 15.57 -1.83
N HIS A 94 -6.60 16.00 -3.03
CA HIS A 94 -5.90 15.28 -4.11
C HIS A 94 -4.53 14.66 -3.75
N VAL A 95 -4.28 14.34 -2.47
CA VAL A 95 -2.98 13.92 -1.94
C VAL A 95 -2.98 12.41 -1.69
N CYS A 96 -2.77 11.67 -2.77
CA CYS A 96 -2.29 10.29 -2.71
C CYS A 96 -0.82 10.36 -2.23
N LEU A 97 -0.50 9.70 -1.11
CA LEU A 97 0.83 9.70 -0.48
C LEU A 97 1.90 9.31 -1.50
N ARG A 98 2.69 10.31 -1.89
CA ARG A 98 3.84 10.19 -2.78
C ARG A 98 4.91 9.40 -2.02
N LEU A 99 5.43 8.31 -2.58
CA LEU A 99 6.69 7.76 -2.09
C LEU A 99 7.70 8.90 -1.97
N SER A 100 8.37 9.00 -0.83
CA SER A 100 9.41 9.99 -0.62
C SER A 100 10.45 9.91 -1.74
N LEU A 101 11.08 11.04 -2.09
CA LEU A 101 12.09 11.09 -3.15
C LEU A 101 13.22 10.06 -2.95
N TRP A 102 13.53 9.72 -1.69
CA TRP A 102 14.53 8.71 -1.36
C TRP A 102 14.06 7.28 -1.69
N MET A 103 12.80 6.93 -1.42
CA MET A 103 12.21 5.63 -1.80
C MET A 103 12.13 5.48 -3.31
N LYS A 104 11.77 6.55 -4.03
CA LYS A 104 11.80 6.55 -5.50
C LYS A 104 13.20 6.28 -6.04
N ARG A 105 14.23 6.88 -5.43
CA ARG A 105 15.63 6.73 -5.86
C ARG A 105 16.18 5.34 -5.54
N MET A 106 15.84 4.78 -4.38
CA MET A 106 16.18 3.40 -3.99
C MET A 106 15.55 2.38 -4.95
N LEU A 107 14.27 2.55 -5.30
CA LEU A 107 13.60 1.68 -6.26
C LEU A 107 14.24 1.79 -7.65
N LEU A 108 14.61 2.99 -8.13
CA LEU A 108 15.31 3.14 -9.40
C LEU A 108 16.68 2.44 -9.44
N THR A 109 17.41 2.40 -8.32
CA THR A 109 18.67 1.65 -8.22
C THR A 109 18.43 0.14 -8.31
N VAL A 110 17.48 -0.39 -7.53
CA VAL A 110 17.13 -1.83 -7.52
C VAL A 110 16.50 -2.31 -8.84
N LEU A 111 15.94 -1.39 -9.64
CA LEU A 111 15.35 -1.70 -10.94
C LEU A 111 16.36 -1.67 -12.10
N ASN A 112 17.51 -1.03 -11.91
CA ASN A 112 18.56 -0.90 -12.94
C ASN A 112 19.72 -1.90 -12.75
N ASP A 113 19.66 -2.75 -11.73
CA ASP A 113 20.42 -4.01 -11.63
C ASP A 113 19.55 -5.19 -12.11
#